data_AF-A0A3L7Y531-F1
#
_entry.id   AF-A0A3L7Y531-F1
#
_cell.length_a   1.000
_cell.length_b   1.000
_cell.length_c   1.000
_cell.angle_alpha   90.00
_cell.angle_beta   90.00
_cell.angle_gamma   90.00
#
_symmetry.space_group_name_H-M   'P 1'
#
loop_
_entity.id
_entity.type
_entity.pdbx_description
1 polymer ?
#
loop_
_entity_poly.entity_id
_entity_poly.type
_entity_poly.pdbx_seq_one_letter_code
_entity_poly.pdbx_strand_id
1 'polypeptide(L)' 'MLRISRQPSGEIVAGGVGGRGVWICAARDAAHETDLRAAVSRGLRGEVKREEVDLIEQARRAWVEK' A
#
# COMPACT_ATOMS: atom_id res chain seq x y z
N MET A 1 -1.26 -9.25 7.30
CA MET A 1 -1.06 -8.65 5.96
C MET A 1 -2.03 -7.49 5.84
N LEU A 2 -1.59 -6.36 5.31
CA LEU A 2 -2.43 -5.18 5.08
C LEU A 2 -2.84 -5.14 3.61
N ARG A 3 -4.13 -4.92 3.34
CA ARG A 3 -4.61 -4.71 1.96
C ARG A 3 -4.51 -3.24 1.60
N ILE A 4 -3.94 -2.92 0.46
CA ILE A 4 -3.99 -1.60 -0.16
C ILE A 4 -4.89 -1.70 -1.38
N SER A 5 -5.91 -0.86 -1.46
CA SER A 5 -6.91 -0.87 -2.54
C SER A 5 -6.94 0.46 -3.26
N ARG A 6 -7.12 0.42 -4.59
CA ARG A 6 -7.48 1.59 -5.41
C ARG A 6 -8.98 1.61 -5.65
N GLN A 7 -9.63 2.67 -5.19
CA GLN A 7 -11.06 2.91 -5.35
C GLN A 7 -11.40 3.36 -6.78
N PRO A 8 -12.68 3.28 -7.20
CA PRO A 8 -13.12 3.80 -8.51
C PRO A 8 -12.80 5.29 -8.72
N SER A 9 -12.73 6.07 -7.65
CA SER A 9 -12.30 7.48 -7.66
C SER A 9 -10.82 7.67 -8.01
N GLY A 10 -10.02 6.60 -7.99
CA GLY A 10 -8.57 6.63 -8.10
C GLY A 10 -7.84 6.70 -6.76
N GLU A 11 -8.56 6.92 -5.66
CA GLU A 11 -7.99 7.03 -4.31
C GLU A 11 -7.38 5.71 -3.83
N ILE A 12 -6.21 5.79 -3.19
CA ILE A 12 -5.56 4.66 -2.53
C ILE A 12 -5.95 4.63 -1.05
N VAL A 13 -6.47 3.49 -0.59
CA VAL A 13 -6.88 3.29 0.80
C VAL A 13 -6.29 2.01 1.41
N ALA A 14 -5.93 2.09 2.69
CA ALA A 14 -5.53 0.93 3.48
C ALA A 14 -6.77 0.24 4.09
N GLY A 15 -6.86 -1.09 3.96
CA GLY A 15 -7.97 -1.88 4.48
C GLY A 15 -9.28 -1.77 3.70
N GLY A 16 -9.30 -1.10 2.54
CA GLY A 16 -10.53 -0.87 1.77
C GLY A 16 -11.15 -2.14 1.17
N VAL A 17 -12.48 -2.23 1.24
CA VAL A 17 -13.30 -3.24 0.57
C VAL A 17 -13.68 -2.76 -0.83
N GLY A 18 -13.57 -3.62 -1.83
CA GLY A 18 -13.82 -3.27 -3.24
C GLY A 18 -12.60 -2.73 -3.98
N GLY A 19 -12.75 -2.55 -5.30
CA GLY A 19 -11.67 -2.10 -6.19
C GLY A 19 -10.53 -3.10 -6.39
N ARG A 20 -9.52 -2.69 -7.15
CA ARG A 20 -8.28 -3.46 -7.32
C ARG A 20 -7.43 -3.29 -6.07
N GLY A 21 -6.89 -4.39 -5.54
CA GLY A 21 -6.03 -4.32 -4.35
C GLY A 21 -4.81 -5.21 -4.44
N VAL A 22 -3.83 -4.88 -3.60
CA VAL A 22 -2.59 -5.63 -3.38
C VAL A 22 -2.42 -5.86 -1.88
N TRP A 23 -1.85 -7.01 -1.52
CA TRP A 23 -1.53 -7.34 -0.13
C TRP A 23 -0.07 -7.05 0.15
N ILE A 24 0.20 -6.36 1.26
CA ILE A 24 1.55 -6.08 1.74
C ILE A 24 1.78 -6.69 3.12
N CYS A 25 3.01 -7.12 3.36
CA CYS A 25 3.43 -7.74 4.60
C CYS A 25 3.69 -6.72 5.71
N ALA A 26 3.62 -7.18 6.97
CA ALA A 26 4.00 -6.41 8.16
C ALA A 26 5.51 -6.18 8.26
N ALA A 27 6.28 -7.09 7.67
CA ALA A 27 7.68 -7.30 8.02
C ALA A 27 8.53 -6.05 7.78
N ARG A 28 9.45 -5.79 8.73
CA ARG A 28 10.37 -4.66 8.78
C ARG A 28 11.70 -4.95 8.08
N ASP A 29 11.67 -5.59 6.91
CA ASP A 29 12.91 -5.75 6.16
C ASP A 29 13.18 -4.47 5.37
N ALA A 30 14.32 -3.83 5.61
CA ALA A 30 14.75 -2.61 4.91
C ALA A 30 14.82 -2.80 3.37
N ALA A 31 15.00 -4.05 2.92
CA ALA A 31 14.89 -4.43 1.51
C ALA A 31 13.47 -4.24 0.93
N HIS A 32 12.44 -4.14 1.78
CA HIS A 32 11.03 -4.03 1.40
C HIS A 32 10.57 -2.58 1.20
N GLU A 33 11.25 -1.59 1.79
CA GLU A 33 10.87 -0.17 1.69
C GLU A 33 11.23 0.42 0.32
N THR A 34 12.42 0.12 -0.20
CA THR A 34 12.87 0.61 -1.52
C THR A 34 11.99 0.10 -2.67
N ASP A 35 11.34 -1.05 -2.50
CA ASP A 35 10.51 -1.70 -3.52
C ASP A 35 8.99 -1.52 -3.33
N LEU A 36 8.53 -0.92 -2.22
CA LEU A 36 7.11 -0.84 -1.89
C LEU A 36 6.33 -0.08 -2.96
N ARG A 37 6.82 1.09 -3.40
CA ARG A 37 6.18 1.90 -4.45
C ARG A 37 6.04 1.12 -5.74
N ALA A 38 7.10 0.43 -6.17
CA ALA A 38 7.11 -0.31 -7.41
C ALA A 38 6.19 -1.54 -7.33
N ALA A 39 6.20 -2.26 -6.21
CA ALA A 39 5.33 -3.40 -5.97
C ALA A 39 3.85 -3.00 -5.95
N VAL A 40 3.50 -1.92 -5.25
CA VAL A 40 2.11 -1.41 -5.19
C VAL A 40 1.67 -0.87 -6.55
N SER A 41 2.51 -0.12 -7.25
CA SER A 41 2.22 0.36 -8.60
C SER A 41 1.94 -0.78 -9.58
N ARG A 42 2.77 -1.83 -9.56
CA ARG A 42 2.56 -3.05 -10.36
C ARG A 42 1.26 -3.76 -9.97
N GLY A 43 0.98 -3.92 -8.67
CA GLY A 43 -0.23 -4.59 -8.18
C GLY A 43 -1.52 -3.85 -8.50
N LEU A 44 -1.50 -2.51 -8.39
CA LEU A 44 -2.64 -1.63 -8.69
C LEU A 44 -2.77 -1.28 -10.18
N ARG A 45 -1.81 -1.69 -11.02
CA ARG A 45 -1.75 -1.37 -12.45
C ARG A 45 -1.90 0.13 -12.73
N GLY A 46 -1.18 0.94 -11.96
CA GLY A 46 -1.23 2.38 -12.13
C GLY A 46 -0.17 3.09 -11.29
N GLU A 47 0.16 4.30 -11.71
CA GLU A 47 1.14 5.13 -11.00
C GLU A 47 0.71 5.35 -9.55
N VAL A 48 1.66 5.20 -8.63
CA VAL A 48 1.51 5.54 -7.22
C VAL A 48 2.40 6.74 -6.95
N LYS A 49 1.81 7.83 -6.47
CA LYS A 49 2.50 9.07 -6.11
C LYS A 49 3.26 8.90 -4.81
N ARG A 50 4.24 9.76 -4.58
CA ARG A 50 5.05 9.74 -3.35
C ARG A 50 4.18 9.90 -2.10
N GLU A 51 3.23 10.84 -2.12
CA GLU A 51 2.28 11.08 -1.03
C GLU A 51 1.46 9.84 -0.68
N GLU A 52 1.07 9.05 -1.68
CA GLU A 52 0.33 7.80 -1.47
C GLU A 52 1.21 6.70 -0.86
N VAL A 53 2.52 6.69 -1.18
CA VAL A 53 3.48 5.79 -0.54
C VAL A 53 3.60 6.13 0.94
N ASP A 54 3.70 7.42 1.29
CA ASP A 54 3.78 7.85 2.69
C ASP A 54 2.53 7.43 3.48
N LEU A 55 1.33 7.50 2.88
CA LEU A 55 0.09 7.01 3.47
C LEU A 55 0.10 5.49 3.69
N ILE A 56 0.57 4.72 2.69
CA ILE A 56 0.68 3.26 2.80
C ILE A 56 1.67 2.89 3.92
N GLU A 57 2.79 3.59 4.03
CA GLU A 57 3.77 3.36 5.09
C GLU A 57 3.21 3.69 6.48
N GLN A 58 2.52 4.82 6.63
CA GLN A 58 1.87 5.19 7.88
C GLN A 58 0.82 4.15 8.30
N ALA A 59 -0.03 3.71 7.37
CA ALA A 59 -1.01 2.67 7.62
C ALA A 59 -0.36 1.33 7.98
N ARG A 60 0.77 0.99 7.34
CA ARG A 60 1.55 -0.20 7.67
C ARG A 60 2.13 -0.12 9.08
N ARG A 61 2.74 1.01 9.48
CA ARG A 61 3.29 1.23 10.83
C ARG A 61 2.20 1.12 11.89
N ALA A 62 1.08 1.82 11.70
CA ALA A 62 -0.06 1.78 12.60
C ALA A 62 -0.70 0.38 12.73
N TRP A 63 -0.60 -0.45 11.68
CA TRP A 63 -1.08 -1.83 11.72
C TRP A 63 -0.13 -2.77 12.48
N VAL A 64 1.18 -2.52 12.48
CA VAL A 64 2.18 -3.32 13.21
C VAL A 64 2.19 -3.01 14.71
N GLU A 65 1.90 -1.76 15.09
CA GLU A 65 1.87 -1.30 16.49
C GLU A 65 0.56 -1.66 17.23
N LYS A 66 -0.40 -2.31 16.55
CA LYS A 66 -1.67 -2.80 17.09
C LYS A 66 -1.60 -4.28 17.45
#